data_AF-A0AAE0FDF5-F1
#
_entry.id   AF-A0AAE0FDF5-F1
#
_cell.length_a   1.000
_cell.length_b   1.000
_cell.length_c   1.000
_cell.angle_alpha   90.00
_cell.angle_beta   90.00
_cell.angle_gamma   90.00
#
_symmetry.space_group_name_H-M   'P 1'
#
loop_
_entity.id
_entity.type
_entity.pdbx_description
1 polymer ?
#
loop_
_entity_poly.entity_id
_entity_poly.type
_entity_poly.pdbx_seq_one_letter_code
_entity_poly.pdbx_strand_id
1 'polypeptide(L)'
;MTMASKFANNTKWILLRVTALKLKSEIYQFRVRVGDYNPKALNSKGSGVTRQAVLGGRMEEISEELMSIGDLSLSQPESSYLKAASFDRYLKSFVNKNNTSSYKDDGISRLMPDQYVKARVNPEIHYYAKLIPKYQRTAGLFSIAIYVISTSSALLATLQYELWIPLIVAVTSSLQSVLEFHQYQGRVAKSNSSMLQLQNMRVWWRSLSPVEKASRISLRRLVFSTESILESEFLTWMQLMKNAASSTQDKKRLKKSNEDDEDEEEEDNHSKGGRDKDKGQGDSNKAMSQYPSK
;
A
#
# COMPACT_ATOMS: atom_id res chain seq x y z
N MET A 1 16.83 -16.96 -4.09
CA MET A 1 15.43 -16.61 -3.76
C MET A 1 15.04 -15.34 -4.50
N THR A 2 14.23 -15.46 -5.55
CA THR A 2 13.90 -14.39 -6.49
C THR A 2 13.11 -13.26 -5.84
N MET A 3 13.49 -12.00 -6.11
CA MET A 3 12.83 -10.81 -5.55
C MET A 3 11.30 -10.82 -5.72
N ALA A 4 10.79 -11.50 -6.75
CA ALA A 4 9.36 -11.66 -7.03
C ALA A 4 8.57 -12.32 -5.88
N SER A 5 9.12 -13.33 -5.17
CA SER A 5 8.37 -14.01 -4.10
C SER A 5 8.19 -13.12 -2.87
N LYS A 6 9.14 -12.21 -2.61
CA LYS A 6 9.08 -11.25 -1.49
C LYS A 6 8.01 -10.18 -1.72
N PHE A 7 7.83 -9.72 -2.97
CA PHE A 7 6.76 -8.78 -3.31
C PHE A 7 5.37 -9.42 -3.23
N ALA A 8 5.22 -10.68 -3.63
CA ALA A 8 3.97 -11.42 -3.46
C ALA A 8 3.57 -11.50 -1.98
N ASN A 9 4.51 -11.77 -1.07
CA ASN A 9 4.24 -11.82 0.37
C ASN A 9 3.86 -10.44 0.95
N ASN A 10 4.48 -9.36 0.47
CA ASN A 10 4.14 -8.00 0.89
C ASN A 10 2.73 -7.60 0.43
N THR A 11 2.34 -7.94 -0.80
CA THR A 11 0.99 -7.68 -1.32
C THR A 11 -0.07 -8.44 -0.51
N LYS A 12 0.18 -9.72 -0.19
CA LYS A 12 -0.71 -10.51 0.67
C LYS A 12 -0.90 -9.85 2.05
N TRP A 13 0.19 -9.40 2.68
CA TRP A 13 0.11 -8.73 3.98
C TRP A 13 -0.71 -7.43 3.94
N ILE A 14 -0.56 -6.64 2.89
CA ILE A 14 -1.35 -5.41 2.69
C ILE A 14 -2.81 -5.74 2.56
N LEU A 15 -3.14 -6.71 1.72
CA LEU A 15 -4.52 -7.09 1.47
C LEU A 15 -5.19 -7.54 2.76
N LEU A 16 -4.54 -8.42 3.53
CA LEU A 16 -4.98 -8.85 4.86
C LEU A 16 -5.16 -7.67 5.81
N ARG A 17 -4.26 -6.69 5.75
CA ARG A 17 -4.36 -5.50 6.60
C ARG A 17 -5.56 -4.62 6.21
N VAL A 18 -5.81 -4.43 4.92
CA VAL A 18 -6.94 -3.63 4.44
C VAL A 18 -8.25 -4.30 4.79
N THR A 19 -8.39 -5.60 4.58
CA THR A 19 -9.61 -6.34 4.93
C THR A 19 -9.84 -6.38 6.43
N ALA A 20 -8.78 -6.53 7.24
CA ALA A 20 -8.89 -6.39 8.69
C ALA A 20 -9.38 -5.01 9.13
N LEU A 21 -8.99 -3.95 8.43
CA LEU A 21 -9.44 -2.58 8.72
C LEU A 21 -10.88 -2.34 8.27
N LYS A 22 -11.28 -2.86 7.10
CA LYS A 22 -12.68 -2.86 6.65
C LYS A 22 -13.57 -3.57 7.67
N LEU A 23 -13.15 -4.77 8.10
CA LEU A 23 -13.84 -5.52 9.14
C LEU A 23 -13.93 -4.74 10.46
N LYS A 24 -12.83 -4.10 10.88
CA LYS A 24 -12.81 -3.25 12.07
C LYS A 24 -13.79 -2.09 11.95
N SER A 25 -13.81 -1.38 10.81
CA SER A 25 -14.75 -0.29 10.53
C SER A 25 -16.19 -0.78 10.65
N GLU A 26 -16.51 -1.92 10.04
CA GLU A 26 -17.85 -2.50 10.05
C GLU A 26 -18.32 -2.85 11.46
N ILE A 27 -17.44 -3.44 12.27
CA ILE A 27 -17.71 -3.71 13.69
C ILE A 27 -18.04 -2.42 14.45
N TYR A 28 -17.28 -1.35 14.26
CA TYR A 28 -17.57 -0.08 14.94
C TYR A 28 -18.88 0.56 14.46
N GLN A 29 -19.19 0.50 13.17
CA GLN A 29 -20.47 0.98 12.64
C GLN A 29 -21.66 0.20 13.21
N PHE A 30 -21.52 -1.13 13.32
CA PHE A 30 -22.50 -2.01 13.97
C PHE A 30 -22.69 -1.65 15.45
N ARG A 31 -21.58 -1.48 16.20
CA ARG A 31 -21.60 -1.15 17.64
C ARG A 31 -22.23 0.22 17.92
N VAL A 32 -22.01 1.20 17.05
CA VAL A 32 -22.56 2.56 17.19
C VAL A 32 -23.98 2.69 16.58
N ARG A 33 -24.44 1.67 15.83
CA ARG A 33 -25.76 1.62 15.14
C ARG A 33 -25.93 2.72 14.08
N VAL A 34 -24.89 2.90 13.28
CA VAL A 34 -24.84 3.89 12.20
C VAL A 34 -24.94 3.18 10.84
N GLY A 35 -25.33 3.91 9.79
CA GLY A 35 -25.41 3.36 8.44
C GLY A 35 -26.54 2.35 8.29
N ASP A 36 -26.22 1.17 7.77
CA ASP A 36 -27.14 0.06 7.54
C ASP A 36 -27.68 -0.56 8.84
N TYR A 37 -27.05 -0.26 9.98
CA TYR A 37 -27.42 -0.78 11.31
C TYR A 37 -28.42 0.11 12.06
N ASN A 38 -28.84 1.21 11.45
CA ASN A 38 -29.86 2.10 12.01
C ASN A 38 -31.25 1.45 11.88
N PRO A 39 -32.12 1.50 12.90
CA PRO A 39 -33.49 0.95 12.80
C PRO A 39 -34.28 1.43 11.58
N LYS A 40 -34.09 2.68 11.13
CA LYS A 40 -34.73 3.17 9.90
C LYS A 40 -34.29 2.39 8.65
N ALA A 41 -33.00 2.05 8.57
CA ALA A 41 -32.42 1.32 7.45
C ALA A 41 -32.77 -0.18 7.48
N LEU A 42 -32.91 -0.77 8.67
CA LEU A 42 -33.37 -2.15 8.82
C LEU A 42 -34.82 -2.29 8.38
N ASN A 43 -35.69 -1.35 8.80
CA ASN A 43 -37.09 -1.36 8.42
C ASN A 43 -37.29 -1.23 6.91
N SER A 44 -36.40 -0.50 6.21
CA SER A 44 -36.43 -0.43 4.74
C SER A 44 -35.94 -1.70 4.04
N LYS A 45 -35.14 -2.56 4.70
CA LYS A 45 -34.62 -3.82 4.13
C LYS A 45 -35.60 -5.00 4.28
N GLY A 46 -36.72 -4.82 4.98
CA GLY A 46 -37.77 -5.82 5.16
C GLY A 46 -38.06 -6.16 6.62
N SER A 47 -39.31 -6.52 6.91
CA SER A 47 -39.74 -6.98 8.23
C SER A 47 -39.03 -8.29 8.61
N GLY A 48 -38.20 -8.27 9.64
CA GLY A 48 -37.48 -9.45 10.15
C GLY A 48 -35.96 -9.45 9.96
N VAL A 49 -35.40 -8.47 9.22
CA VAL A 49 -33.94 -8.36 9.06
C VAL A 49 -33.30 -7.91 10.36
N THR A 50 -32.52 -8.80 10.99
CA THR A 50 -31.78 -8.49 12.21
C THR A 50 -30.48 -7.76 11.88
N ARG A 51 -29.98 -6.95 12.83
CA ARG A 51 -28.68 -6.27 12.68
C ARG A 51 -27.54 -7.26 12.50
N GLN A 52 -27.65 -8.41 13.17
CA GLN A 52 -26.69 -9.50 13.09
C GLN A 52 -26.67 -10.12 11.69
N ALA A 53 -27.84 -10.29 11.04
CA ALA A 53 -27.91 -10.78 9.67
C ALA A 53 -27.24 -9.83 8.68
N VAL A 54 -27.46 -8.51 8.82
CA VAL A 54 -26.78 -7.51 7.99
C VAL A 54 -25.26 -7.55 8.19
N LEU A 55 -24.80 -7.65 9.45
CA LEU A 55 -23.37 -7.76 9.74
C LEU A 55 -22.78 -9.03 9.13
N GLY A 56 -23.47 -10.16 9.26
CA GLY A 56 -23.05 -11.44 8.68
C GLY A 56 -22.84 -11.33 7.17
N GLY A 57 -23.82 -10.77 6.44
CA GLY A 57 -23.71 -10.57 5.00
C GLY A 57 -22.56 -9.64 4.60
N ARG A 58 -22.31 -8.56 5.36
CA ARG A 58 -21.15 -7.67 5.12
C ARG A 58 -19.82 -8.35 5.39
N MET A 59 -19.74 -9.19 6.43
CA MET A 59 -18.54 -9.97 6.71
C MET A 59 -18.25 -10.99 5.62
N GLU A 60 -19.29 -11.63 5.08
CA GLU A 60 -19.19 -12.55 3.96
C GLU A 60 -18.71 -11.82 2.70
N GLU A 61 -19.31 -10.67 2.35
CA GLU A 61 -18.87 -9.82 1.23
C GLU A 61 -17.38 -9.42 1.34
N ILE A 62 -16.93 -9.00 2.54
CA ILE A 62 -15.51 -8.66 2.76
C ILE A 62 -14.61 -9.90 2.64
N SER A 63 -15.10 -11.06 3.07
CA SER A 63 -14.36 -12.33 2.96
C SER A 63 -14.26 -12.78 1.51
N GLU A 64 -15.34 -12.68 0.74
CA GLU A 64 -15.35 -12.97 -0.70
C GLU A 64 -14.42 -12.02 -1.45
N GLU A 65 -14.44 -10.72 -1.13
CA GLU A 65 -13.52 -9.73 -1.69
C GLU A 65 -12.06 -10.11 -1.40
N LEU A 66 -11.75 -10.55 -0.18
CA LEU A 66 -10.41 -11.02 0.18
C LEU A 66 -9.97 -12.23 -0.65
N MET A 67 -10.86 -13.21 -0.80
CA MET A 67 -10.60 -14.45 -1.54
C MET A 67 -10.53 -14.22 -3.05
N SER A 68 -11.21 -13.19 -3.57
CA SER A 68 -11.16 -12.79 -4.98
C SER A 68 -9.89 -12.02 -5.34
N ILE A 69 -9.41 -11.13 -4.46
CA ILE A 69 -8.26 -10.26 -4.77
C ILE A 69 -6.92 -11.00 -4.75
N GLY A 70 -6.85 -12.16 -4.10
CA GLY A 70 -5.65 -12.99 -4.12
C GLY A 70 -5.96 -14.39 -4.64
N ASP A 71 -5.05 -14.94 -5.44
CA ASP A 71 -4.76 -16.39 -5.43
C ASP A 71 -4.11 -16.74 -4.07
N LEU A 72 -4.82 -16.39 -3.00
CA LEU A 72 -4.67 -16.92 -1.65
C LEU A 72 -5.33 -18.30 -1.70
N SER A 73 -4.85 -19.16 -2.60
CA SER A 73 -4.78 -20.58 -2.30
C SER A 73 -3.91 -20.67 -1.05
N LEU A 74 -4.56 -20.51 0.11
CA LEU A 74 -4.13 -21.10 1.36
C LEU A 74 -4.02 -22.57 1.01
N SER A 75 -2.84 -22.98 0.57
CA SER A 75 -2.47 -24.36 0.38
C SER A 75 -2.75 -25.06 1.70
N GLN A 76 -3.93 -25.66 1.77
CA GLN A 76 -4.54 -26.34 2.90
C GLN A 76 -4.74 -25.50 4.19
N PRO A 77 -5.88 -25.68 4.87
CA PRO A 77 -6.00 -25.31 6.25
C PRO A 77 -5.18 -26.32 7.06
N GLU A 78 -3.91 -26.05 7.34
CA GLU A 78 -3.30 -26.67 8.51
C GLU A 78 -4.04 -26.16 9.74
N SER A 79 -4.97 -27.01 10.18
CA SER A 79 -5.85 -27.06 11.35
C SER A 79 -5.18 -26.76 12.72
N SER A 80 -4.01 -26.10 12.72
CA SER A 80 -3.14 -25.98 13.89
C SER A 80 -3.12 -24.57 14.49
N TYR A 81 -3.44 -23.52 13.72
CA TYR A 81 -3.15 -22.12 14.11
C TYR A 81 -4.35 -21.33 14.65
N LEU A 82 -5.58 -21.80 14.42
CA LEU A 82 -6.80 -21.22 15.02
C LEU A 82 -7.37 -22.14 16.09
N LYS A 83 -6.55 -22.58 17.06
CA LYS A 83 -7.12 -23.03 18.34
C LYS A 83 -7.93 -21.86 18.87
N ALA A 84 -9.20 -22.07 19.24
CA ALA A 84 -10.05 -21.02 19.80
C ALA A 84 -9.37 -20.23 20.95
N ALA A 85 -8.43 -20.87 21.66
CA ALA A 85 -7.58 -20.26 22.68
C ALA A 85 -6.57 -19.20 22.18
N SER A 86 -6.03 -19.30 20.95
CA SER A 86 -5.16 -18.27 20.36
C SER A 86 -5.96 -17.06 19.91
N PHE A 87 -7.15 -17.28 19.36
CA PHE A 87 -8.11 -16.21 19.03
C PHE A 87 -8.59 -15.49 20.30
N ASP A 88 -8.94 -16.23 21.36
CA ASP A 88 -9.31 -15.66 22.65
C ASP A 88 -8.16 -14.86 23.28
N ARG A 89 -6.91 -15.34 23.19
CA ARG A 89 -5.73 -14.57 23.62
C ARG A 89 -5.50 -13.31 22.79
N TYR A 90 -5.74 -13.38 21.47
CA TYR A 90 -5.66 -12.23 20.58
C TYR A 90 -6.76 -11.19 20.88
N LEU A 91 -8.01 -11.64 21.05
CA LEU A 91 -9.12 -10.80 21.47
C LEU A 91 -8.85 -10.16 22.83
N LYS A 92 -8.37 -10.92 23.81
CA LYS A 92 -8.00 -10.41 25.14
C LYS A 92 -6.87 -9.38 25.05
N SER A 93 -5.85 -9.63 24.22
CA SER A 93 -4.76 -8.65 23.99
C SER A 93 -5.25 -7.39 23.29
N PHE A 94 -6.14 -7.53 22.31
CA PHE A 94 -6.77 -6.41 21.60
C PHE A 94 -7.62 -5.56 22.55
N VAL A 95 -8.45 -6.20 23.36
CA VAL A 95 -9.25 -5.57 24.42
C VAL A 95 -8.35 -4.88 25.45
N ASN A 96 -7.28 -5.54 25.89
CA ASN A 96 -6.38 -5.01 26.93
C ASN A 96 -5.48 -3.87 26.43
N LYS A 97 -5.11 -3.84 25.14
CA LYS A 97 -4.34 -2.74 24.55
C LYS A 97 -5.17 -1.45 24.43
N ASN A 98 -6.48 -1.58 24.26
CA ASN A 98 -7.41 -0.45 24.23
C ASN A 98 -7.77 0.06 25.65
N ASN A 99 -7.45 -0.69 26.71
CA ASN A 99 -7.64 -0.30 28.13
C ASN A 99 -6.63 0.74 28.65
N THR A 100 -5.81 1.35 27.79
CA THR A 100 -4.85 2.40 28.18
C THR A 100 -5.51 3.75 28.45
N SER A 101 -6.82 3.87 28.19
CA SER A 101 -7.67 5.00 28.56
C SER A 101 -8.63 4.55 29.66
N SER A 102 -9.05 5.44 30.55
CA SER A 102 -10.01 5.25 31.66
C SER A 102 -11.37 4.57 31.35
N TYR A 103 -11.56 4.03 30.15
CA TYR A 103 -12.76 3.37 29.64
C TYR A 103 -12.45 1.91 29.26
N LYS A 104 -13.08 0.96 29.97
CA LYS A 104 -12.94 -0.49 29.73
C LYS A 104 -13.90 -0.89 28.61
N ASP A 105 -13.38 -1.03 27.39
CA ASP A 105 -14.15 -1.47 26.23
C ASP A 105 -14.15 -3.00 26.13
N ASP A 106 -15.32 -3.62 26.13
CA ASP A 106 -15.47 -5.08 26.03
C ASP A 106 -15.34 -5.62 24.59
N GLY A 107 -15.22 -4.71 23.62
CA GLY A 107 -15.03 -5.02 22.20
C GLY A 107 -16.29 -5.43 21.45
N ILE A 108 -17.42 -5.67 22.13
CA ILE A 108 -18.65 -6.21 21.54
C ILE A 108 -19.92 -5.43 21.89
N SER A 109 -19.98 -4.73 23.02
CA SER A 109 -21.16 -3.98 23.42
C SER A 109 -21.41 -2.75 22.56
N ARG A 110 -22.63 -2.23 22.65
CA ARG A 110 -23.03 -0.97 22.00
C ARG A 110 -22.15 0.18 22.50
N LEU A 111 -21.61 0.97 21.59
CA LEU A 111 -20.87 2.19 21.93
C LEU A 111 -21.76 3.41 21.83
N MET A 112 -21.67 4.26 22.86
CA MET A 112 -22.13 5.64 22.79
C MET A 112 -21.12 6.49 21.99
N PRO A 113 -21.57 7.57 21.34
CA PRO A 113 -20.70 8.47 20.57
C PRO A 113 -19.40 8.88 21.30
N ASP A 114 -19.50 9.29 22.56
CA ASP A 114 -18.31 9.71 23.32
C ASP A 114 -17.37 8.54 23.66
N GLN A 115 -17.94 7.35 23.83
CA GLN A 115 -17.16 6.12 24.00
C GLN A 115 -16.46 5.74 22.69
N TYR A 116 -17.07 5.97 21.53
CA TYR A 116 -16.44 5.77 20.22
C TYR A 116 -15.21 6.67 20.05
N VAL A 117 -15.29 7.96 20.40
CA VAL A 117 -14.11 8.85 20.34
C VAL A 117 -12.98 8.34 21.24
N LYS A 118 -13.32 7.86 22.44
CA LYS A 118 -12.33 7.33 23.39
C LYS A 118 -11.72 6.00 22.94
N ALA A 119 -12.53 5.08 22.42
CA ALA A 119 -12.10 3.73 22.05
C ALA A 119 -11.45 3.66 20.66
N ARG A 120 -11.89 4.52 19.72
CA ARG A 120 -11.47 4.48 18.31
C ARG A 120 -10.54 5.63 17.93
N VAL A 121 -10.96 6.87 18.15
CA VAL A 121 -10.24 8.04 17.62
C VAL A 121 -8.96 8.31 18.40
N ASN A 122 -9.05 8.34 19.74
CA ASN A 122 -7.90 8.68 20.58
C ASN A 122 -6.72 7.70 20.45
N PRO A 123 -6.92 6.37 20.45
CA PRO A 123 -5.81 5.44 20.31
C PRO A 123 -5.10 5.57 18.97
N GLU A 124 -5.85 5.83 17.89
CA GLU A 124 -5.26 6.04 16.56
C GLU A 124 -4.42 7.34 16.52
N ILE A 125 -4.90 8.44 17.11
CA ILE A 125 -4.11 9.67 17.25
C ILE A 125 -2.81 9.40 18.02
N HIS A 126 -2.86 8.67 19.14
CA HIS A 126 -1.66 8.33 19.92
C HIS A 126 -0.71 7.42 19.14
N TYR A 127 -1.25 6.47 18.37
CA TYR A 127 -0.47 5.61 17.51
C TYR A 127 0.32 6.41 16.49
N TYR A 128 -0.33 7.33 15.76
CA TYR A 128 0.36 8.19 14.80
C TYR A 128 1.38 9.10 15.47
N ALA A 129 1.02 9.75 16.58
CA ALA A 129 1.92 10.62 17.34
C ALA A 129 3.22 9.92 17.76
N LYS A 130 3.17 8.62 18.08
CA LYS A 130 4.35 7.81 18.43
C LYS A 130 5.10 7.29 17.20
N LEU A 131 4.41 7.07 16.09
CA LEU A 131 4.95 6.48 14.87
C LEU A 131 5.75 7.48 14.03
N ILE A 132 5.20 8.69 13.85
CA ILE A 132 5.78 9.79 13.07
C ILE A 132 7.26 10.08 13.43
N PRO A 133 7.63 10.32 14.70
CA PRO A 133 9.01 10.67 15.04
C PRO A 133 10.00 9.54 14.78
N LYS A 134 9.55 8.28 14.84
CA LYS A 134 10.39 7.12 14.52
C LYS A 134 10.78 7.12 13.05
N TYR A 135 9.80 7.31 12.17
CA TYR A 135 10.05 7.37 10.72
C TYR A 135 10.86 8.59 10.31
N GLN A 136 10.65 9.74 10.96
CA GLN A 136 11.45 10.93 10.73
C GLN A 136 12.92 10.71 11.11
N ARG A 137 13.18 10.09 12.27
CA ARG A 137 14.56 9.79 12.71
C ARG A 137 15.26 8.80 11.80
N THR A 138 14.58 7.73 11.40
CA THR A 138 15.19 6.75 10.47
C THR A 138 15.49 7.38 9.12
N ALA A 139 14.57 8.17 8.56
CA ALA A 139 14.81 8.89 7.31
C ALA A 139 16.00 9.86 7.43
N GLY A 140 16.04 10.65 8.51
CA GLY A 140 17.13 11.58 8.77
C GLY A 140 18.49 10.89 8.89
N LEU A 141 18.55 9.73 9.55
CA LEU A 141 19.78 8.94 9.67
C LEU A 141 20.32 8.51 8.29
N PHE A 142 19.46 7.99 7.41
CA PHE A 142 19.87 7.63 6.05
C PHE A 142 20.30 8.86 5.23
N SER A 143 19.60 10.00 5.35
CA SER A 143 20.00 11.24 4.68
C SER A 143 21.38 11.71 5.13
N ILE A 144 21.67 11.68 6.44
CA ILE A 144 22.99 12.04 6.96
C ILE A 144 24.06 11.09 6.41
N ALA A 145 23.80 9.78 6.40
CA ALA A 145 24.73 8.80 5.85
C ALA A 145 25.05 9.06 4.37
N ILE A 146 24.02 9.33 3.57
CA ILE A 146 24.18 9.68 2.14
C ILE A 146 25.05 10.93 2.00
N TYR A 147 24.78 12.01 2.75
CA TYR A 147 25.58 13.24 2.67
C TYR A 147 27.05 13.04 3.06
N VAL A 148 27.35 12.25 4.09
CA VAL A 148 28.72 11.93 4.50
C VAL A 148 29.45 11.15 3.41
N ILE A 149 28.79 10.17 2.80
CA ILE A 149 29.36 9.35 1.73
C ILE A 149 29.60 10.20 0.48
N SER A 150 28.65 11.05 0.08
CA SER A 150 28.79 11.94 -1.07
C SER A 150 29.91 12.97 -0.87
N THR A 151 30.04 13.53 0.34
CA THR A 151 31.11 14.48 0.66
C THR A 151 32.48 13.80 0.64
N SER A 152 32.57 12.58 1.19
CA SER A 152 33.79 11.76 1.14
C SER A 152 34.21 11.45 -0.30
N SER A 153 33.24 11.16 -1.19
CA SER A 153 33.48 10.93 -2.63
C SER A 153 34.18 12.13 -3.28
N ALA A 154 33.70 13.34 -3.02
CA ALA A 154 34.28 14.57 -3.56
C ALA A 154 35.72 14.77 -3.07
N LEU A 155 36.01 14.47 -1.81
CA LEU A 155 37.37 14.57 -1.26
C LEU A 155 38.33 13.53 -1.87
N LEU A 156 37.88 12.29 -2.04
CA LEU A 156 38.66 11.23 -2.71
C LEU A 156 39.02 11.58 -4.16
N ALA A 157 38.11 12.25 -4.87
CA ALA A 157 38.38 12.73 -6.23
C ALA A 157 39.53 13.75 -6.26
N THR A 158 39.64 14.63 -5.26
CA THR A 158 40.75 15.61 -5.19
C THR A 158 42.10 14.96 -4.89
N LEU A 159 42.12 13.80 -4.22
CA LEU A 159 43.34 13.06 -3.87
C LEU A 159 43.78 12.07 -4.95
N GLN A 160 43.14 12.09 -6.14
CA GLN A 160 43.43 11.18 -7.27
C GLN A 160 43.25 9.68 -6.97
N TYR A 161 42.46 9.32 -5.95
CA TYR A 161 42.10 7.92 -5.66
C TYR A 161 40.90 7.45 -6.50
N GLU A 162 41.05 7.51 -7.83
CA GLU A 162 39.95 7.28 -8.79
C GLU A 162 39.33 5.88 -8.69
N LEU A 163 40.10 4.88 -8.26
CA LEU A 163 39.68 3.49 -8.18
C LEU A 163 38.53 3.23 -7.18
N TRP A 164 38.35 4.11 -6.18
CA TRP A 164 37.33 3.96 -5.14
C TRP A 164 36.01 4.66 -5.46
N ILE A 165 36.00 5.56 -6.46
CA ILE A 165 34.83 6.35 -6.82
C ILE A 165 33.63 5.46 -7.23
N PRO A 166 33.79 4.44 -8.10
CA PRO A 166 32.67 3.59 -8.51
C PRO A 166 32.02 2.84 -7.34
N LEU A 167 32.83 2.40 -6.36
CA LEU A 167 32.32 1.71 -5.16
C LEU A 167 31.42 2.64 -4.33
N ILE A 168 31.85 3.88 -4.13
CA ILE A 168 31.10 4.88 -3.36
C ILE A 168 29.79 5.25 -4.07
N VAL A 169 29.82 5.40 -5.40
CA VAL A 169 28.62 5.64 -6.21
C VAL A 169 27.64 4.47 -6.08
N ALA A 170 28.11 3.22 -6.17
CA ALA A 170 27.25 2.05 -6.01
C ALA A 170 26.60 1.97 -4.62
N VAL A 171 27.36 2.24 -3.56
CA VAL A 171 26.85 2.27 -2.17
C VAL A 171 25.83 3.39 -1.98
N THR A 172 26.11 4.59 -2.51
CA THR A 172 25.20 5.74 -2.42
C THR A 172 23.87 5.43 -3.14
N SER A 173 23.94 4.89 -4.35
CA SER A 173 22.76 4.49 -5.13
C SER A 173 21.96 3.38 -4.43
N SER A 174 22.64 2.44 -3.77
CA SER A 174 21.98 1.39 -2.98
C SER A 174 21.24 1.97 -1.78
N LEU A 175 21.87 2.86 -1.01
CA LEU A 175 21.25 3.53 0.13
C LEU A 175 20.08 4.41 -0.29
N GLN A 176 20.22 5.14 -1.40
CA GLN A 176 19.14 5.95 -1.96
C GLN A 176 17.97 5.06 -2.39
N SER A 177 18.24 3.94 -3.06
CA SER A 177 17.21 2.96 -3.43
C SER A 177 16.47 2.41 -2.19
N VAL A 178 17.17 2.16 -1.08
CA VAL A 178 16.53 1.71 0.17
C VAL A 178 15.65 2.80 0.79
N LEU A 179 16.11 4.05 0.79
CA LEU A 179 15.35 5.19 1.30
C LEU A 179 14.06 5.41 0.47
N GLU A 180 14.19 5.36 -0.85
CA GLU A 180 13.06 5.46 -1.79
C GLU A 180 12.11 4.28 -1.63
N PHE A 181 12.63 3.07 -1.51
CA PHE A 181 11.83 1.85 -1.32
C PHE A 181 10.93 1.92 -0.09
N HIS A 182 11.45 2.41 1.04
CA HIS A 182 10.68 2.51 2.26
C HIS A 182 9.69 3.67 2.28
N GLN A 183 9.80 4.63 1.35
CA GLN A 183 8.93 5.80 1.22
C GLN A 183 8.68 6.50 2.57
N TYR A 184 9.70 6.62 3.42
CA TYR A 184 9.54 7.15 4.79
C TYR A 184 8.90 8.54 4.79
N GLN A 185 9.29 9.41 3.86
CA GLN A 185 8.73 10.76 3.71
C GLN A 185 7.24 10.71 3.35
N GLY A 186 6.85 9.87 2.38
CA GLY A 186 5.45 9.66 2.00
C GLY A 186 4.61 9.10 3.15
N ARG A 187 5.17 8.19 3.95
CA ARG A 187 4.52 7.63 5.14
C ARG A 187 4.32 8.68 6.23
N VAL A 188 5.34 9.49 6.51
CA VAL A 188 5.25 10.58 7.49
C VAL A 188 4.21 11.62 7.09
N ALA A 189 4.22 12.08 5.84
CA ALA A 189 3.27 13.08 5.35
C ALA A 189 1.82 12.58 5.47
N LYS A 190 1.57 11.33 5.09
CA LYS A 190 0.24 10.71 5.19
C LYS A 190 -0.20 10.52 6.63
N SER A 191 0.65 9.95 7.49
CA SER A 191 0.33 9.78 8.91
C SER A 191 0.08 11.12 9.61
N ASN A 192 0.81 12.18 9.26
CA ASN A 192 0.56 13.54 9.74
C ASN A 192 -0.82 14.05 9.29
N SER A 193 -1.14 13.89 8.01
CA SER A 193 -2.44 14.29 7.47
C SER A 193 -3.59 13.54 8.14
N SER A 194 -3.53 12.21 8.24
CA SER A 194 -4.53 11.41 8.95
C SER A 194 -4.66 11.82 10.41
N MET A 195 -3.55 12.02 11.12
CA MET A 195 -3.55 12.48 12.51
C MET A 195 -4.24 13.84 12.65
N LEU A 196 -3.94 14.80 11.77
CA LEU A 196 -4.56 16.12 11.79
C LEU A 196 -6.06 16.04 11.50
N GLN A 197 -6.48 15.25 10.52
CA GLN A 197 -7.89 15.06 10.20
C GLN A 197 -8.65 14.41 11.37
N LEU A 198 -8.07 13.42 12.04
CA LEU A 198 -8.64 12.81 13.25
C LEU A 198 -8.70 13.80 14.43
N GLN A 199 -7.70 14.65 14.59
CA GLN A 199 -7.71 15.71 15.60
C GLN A 199 -8.79 16.74 15.32
N ASN A 200 -8.93 17.18 14.07
CA ASN A 200 -9.99 18.10 13.65
C ASN A 200 -11.37 17.49 13.89
N MET A 201 -11.56 16.21 13.56
CA MET A 201 -12.80 15.49 13.84
C MET A 201 -13.10 15.44 15.34
N ARG A 202 -12.09 15.19 16.18
CA ARG A 202 -12.22 15.20 17.64
C ARG A 202 -12.57 16.59 18.19
N VAL A 203 -11.96 17.65 17.66
CA VAL A 203 -12.25 19.04 18.05
C VAL A 203 -13.67 19.41 17.65
N TRP A 204 -14.06 19.14 16.41
CA TRP A 204 -15.42 19.34 15.93
C TRP A 204 -16.45 18.58 16.78
N TRP A 205 -16.18 17.32 17.12
CA TRP A 205 -17.07 16.57 18.00
C TRP A 205 -17.21 17.23 19.38
N ARG A 206 -16.11 17.73 19.95
CA ARG A 206 -16.11 18.39 21.25
C ARG A 206 -16.89 19.71 21.23
N SER A 207 -16.83 20.47 20.14
CA SER A 207 -17.52 21.76 20.01
C SER A 207 -19.04 21.65 19.87
N LEU A 208 -19.57 20.47 19.50
CA LEU A 208 -21.01 20.27 19.41
C LEU A 208 -21.68 20.37 20.79
N SER A 209 -22.85 21.02 20.83
CA SER A 209 -23.71 21.04 22.00
C SER A 209 -24.24 19.64 22.34
N PRO A 210 -24.69 19.38 23.58
CA PRO A 210 -25.27 18.09 23.95
C PRO A 210 -26.45 17.67 23.07
N VAL A 211 -27.26 18.63 22.62
CA VAL A 211 -28.41 18.40 21.72
C VAL A 211 -27.92 17.96 20.34
N GLU A 212 -26.91 18.62 19.80
CA GLU A 212 -26.33 18.25 18.50
C GLU A 212 -25.60 16.91 18.55
N LYS A 213 -24.95 16.58 19.68
CA LYS A 213 -24.31 15.27 19.91
C LYS A 213 -25.33 14.13 19.98
N ALA A 214 -26.55 14.41 20.44
CA ALA A 214 -27.65 13.44 20.42
C ALA A 214 -28.22 13.20 19.02
N SER A 215 -27.95 14.10 18.06
CA SER A 215 -28.41 13.94 16.68
C SER A 215 -27.73 12.77 15.98
N ARG A 216 -28.55 11.91 15.34
CA ARG A 216 -28.06 10.78 14.52
C ARG A 216 -27.25 11.24 13.31
N ILE A 217 -27.49 12.46 12.82
CA ILE A 217 -26.76 13.01 11.68
C ILE A 217 -25.31 13.32 12.09
N SER A 218 -25.12 13.96 13.25
CA SER A 218 -23.80 14.23 13.83
C SER A 218 -23.04 12.94 14.13
N LEU A 219 -23.72 11.95 14.72
CA LEU A 219 -23.18 10.62 14.97
C LEU A 219 -22.71 9.94 13.67
N ARG A 220 -23.55 9.97 12.64
CA ARG A 220 -23.24 9.40 11.32
C ARG A 220 -22.00 10.06 10.73
N ARG A 221 -21.96 11.39 10.73
CA ARG A 221 -20.81 12.16 10.22
C ARG A 221 -19.53 11.80 10.98
N LEU A 222 -19.58 11.73 12.31
CA LEU A 222 -18.43 11.36 13.13
C LEU A 222 -17.85 10.02 12.69
N VAL A 223 -18.68 8.97 12.65
CA VAL A 223 -18.22 7.61 12.37
C VAL A 223 -17.78 7.46 10.93
N PHE A 224 -18.60 7.87 9.95
CA PHE A 224 -18.26 7.72 8.53
C PHE A 224 -17.01 8.51 8.15
N SER A 225 -16.89 9.76 8.60
CA SER A 225 -15.69 10.55 8.29
C SER A 225 -14.46 9.96 8.98
N THR A 226 -14.55 9.49 10.23
CA THR A 226 -13.42 8.85 10.92
C THR A 226 -12.98 7.57 10.21
N GLU A 227 -13.91 6.67 9.90
CA GLU A 227 -13.56 5.41 9.25
C GLU A 227 -13.08 5.64 7.80
N SER A 228 -13.61 6.62 7.08
CA SER A 228 -13.12 7.01 5.75
C SER A 228 -11.70 7.58 5.78
N ILE A 229 -11.37 8.44 6.77
CA ILE A 229 -10.00 8.93 6.97
C ILE A 229 -9.05 7.74 7.17
N LEU A 230 -9.44 6.82 8.06
CA LEU A 230 -8.62 5.64 8.35
C LEU A 230 -8.48 4.73 7.12
N GLU A 231 -9.55 4.48 6.37
CA GLU A 231 -9.53 3.62 5.19
C GLU A 231 -8.71 4.22 4.03
N SER A 232 -8.87 5.51 3.75
CA SER A 232 -8.22 6.20 2.63
C SER A 232 -6.68 6.17 2.72
N GLU A 233 -6.13 6.17 3.93
CA GLU A 233 -4.68 6.04 4.13
C GLU A 233 -4.16 4.70 3.60
N PHE A 234 -4.89 3.61 3.85
CA PHE A 234 -4.47 2.27 3.45
C PHE A 234 -4.80 1.95 1.99
N LEU A 235 -5.90 2.47 1.45
CA LEU A 235 -6.20 2.35 0.02
C LEU A 235 -5.12 3.01 -0.84
N THR A 236 -4.67 4.20 -0.43
CA THR A 236 -3.56 4.88 -1.12
C THR A 236 -2.27 4.03 -1.07
N TRP A 237 -2.01 3.34 0.04
CA TRP A 237 -0.85 2.47 0.15
C TRP A 237 -0.96 1.20 -0.70
N MET A 238 -2.16 0.63 -0.80
CA MET A 238 -2.46 -0.49 -1.69
C MET A 238 -2.23 -0.09 -3.16
N GLN A 239 -2.72 1.07 -3.58
CA GLN A 239 -2.53 1.57 -4.95
C GLN A 239 -1.05 1.77 -5.29
N LEU A 240 -0.27 2.39 -4.39
CA LEU A 240 1.18 2.55 -4.58
C LEU A 240 1.89 1.21 -4.75
N MET A 241 1.49 0.20 -3.99
CA MET A 241 2.06 -1.15 -4.12
C MET A 241 1.60 -1.87 -5.38
N LYS A 242 0.34 -1.72 -5.79
CA LYS A 242 -0.18 -2.27 -7.05
C LYS A 242 0.60 -1.71 -8.25
N ASN A 243 0.85 -0.40 -8.24
CA ASN A 243 1.61 0.28 -9.28
C ASN A 243 3.11 -0.10 -9.25
N ALA A 244 3.69 -0.32 -8.06
CA ALA A 244 5.05 -0.84 -7.93
C ALA A 244 5.19 -2.29 -8.43
N ALA A 245 4.15 -3.11 -8.26
CA ALA A 245 4.12 -4.48 -8.76
C ALA A 245 3.98 -4.54 -10.30
N SER A 246 3.10 -3.71 -10.88
CA SER A 246 2.89 -3.68 -12.34
C SER A 246 4.11 -3.15 -13.09
N SER A 247 4.73 -2.06 -12.62
CA SER A 247 5.94 -1.49 -13.24
C SER A 247 7.13 -2.47 -13.29
N THR A 248 7.18 -3.45 -12.38
CA THR A 248 8.19 -4.51 -12.40
C THR A 248 7.87 -5.59 -13.44
N GLN A 249 6.59 -5.90 -13.66
CA GLN A 249 6.17 -6.79 -14.76
C GLN A 249 6.42 -6.14 -16.12
N ASP A 250 6.15 -4.84 -16.25
CA ASP A 250 6.39 -4.09 -17.48
C ASP A 250 7.89 -4.04 -17.81
N LYS A 251 8.75 -3.75 -16.81
CA LYS A 251 10.21 -3.80 -16.97
C LYS A 251 10.75 -5.18 -17.33
N LYS A 252 10.14 -6.26 -16.81
CA LYS A 252 10.51 -7.63 -17.18
C LYS A 252 10.08 -8.02 -18.58
N ARG A 253 8.90 -7.55 -19.02
CA ARG A 253 8.41 -7.76 -20.40
C ARG A 253 9.30 -7.03 -21.42
N LEU A 254 9.67 -5.79 -21.11
CA LEU A 254 10.58 -4.98 -21.94
C LEU A 254 12.00 -5.56 -22.01
N LYS A 255 12.50 -6.12 -20.90
CA LYS A 255 13.83 -6.76 -20.93
C LYS A 255 13.83 -8.05 -21.74
N LYS A 256 12.73 -8.83 -21.67
CA LYS A 256 12.59 -10.04 -22.46
C LYS A 256 12.45 -9.75 -23.96
N SER A 257 11.69 -8.72 -24.35
CA SER A 257 11.61 -8.33 -25.77
C SER A 257 12.95 -7.88 -26.34
N ASN A 258 13.75 -7.14 -25.56
CA ASN A 258 15.08 -6.72 -26.04
C ASN A 258 16.10 -7.86 -26.11
N GLU A 259 15.99 -8.88 -25.25
CA GLU A 259 16.84 -10.09 -25.32
C GLU A 259 16.43 -10.94 -26.55
N ASP A 260 15.14 -11.04 -26.87
CA ASP A 260 14.64 -11.76 -28.04
C ASP A 260 15.01 -11.04 -29.38
N ASP A 261 15.13 -9.71 -29.40
CA ASP A 261 15.55 -8.93 -30.58
C ASP A 261 17.08 -8.96 -30.83
N GLU A 262 17.90 -9.11 -29.77
CA GLU A 262 19.37 -9.21 -29.90
C GLU A 262 19.82 -10.59 -30.42
N ASP A 263 19.07 -11.66 -30.13
CA ASP A 263 19.35 -13.01 -30.63
C ASP A 263 18.99 -13.17 -32.13
N GLU A 264 18.08 -12.36 -32.69
CA GLU A 264 17.75 -12.35 -34.13
C GLU A 264 18.81 -11.63 -34.98
N GLU A 265 19.58 -10.69 -34.42
CA GLU A 265 20.65 -9.99 -35.17
C GLU A 265 21.98 -10.76 -35.24
N GLU A 266 22.23 -11.74 -34.35
CA GLU A 266 23.44 -12.58 -34.41
C GLU A 266 23.33 -13.80 -35.36
N GLU A 267 22.12 -14.30 -35.67
CA GLU A 267 21.96 -15.41 -36.63
C GLU A 267 22.14 -14.98 -38.11
N ASP A 268 21.91 -13.71 -38.46
CA ASP A 268 21.98 -13.26 -39.86
C ASP A 268 23.40 -12.89 -40.32
N ASN A 269 24.37 -12.79 -39.40
CA ASN A 269 25.76 -12.41 -39.71
C ASN A 269 26.72 -13.60 -39.95
N HIS A 270 26.26 -14.85 -39.78
CA HIS A 270 27.10 -16.04 -39.99
C HIS A 270 26.88 -16.76 -41.33
N SER A 271 26.02 -16.24 -42.23
CA SER A 271 25.65 -16.91 -43.49
C SER A 271 26.10 -16.21 -44.79
N LYS A 272 27.06 -15.27 -44.75
CA LYS A 272 27.65 -14.68 -45.98
C LYS A 272 29.18 -14.70 -45.99
N GLY A 273 29.72 -15.92 -46.07
CA GLY A 273 31.15 -16.16 -46.31
C GLY A 273 31.39 -17.27 -47.32
N GLY A 274 31.21 -16.98 -48.62
CA GLY A 274 31.88 -17.73 -49.69
C GLY A 274 31.04 -18.11 -50.91
N ARG A 275 31.29 -17.47 -52.06
CA ARG A 275 31.76 -18.14 -53.29
C ARG A 275 31.93 -17.18 -54.49
N ASP A 276 33.12 -17.29 -55.06
CA ASP A 276 33.50 -17.33 -56.48
C ASP A 276 33.30 -16.16 -57.47
N LYS A 277 34.48 -15.81 -58.01
CA LYS A 277 34.89 -15.34 -59.34
C LYS A 277 33.91 -15.67 -60.49
N ASP A 278 33.72 -14.77 -61.46
CA ASP A 278 34.49 -14.69 -62.73
C ASP A 278 33.94 -13.57 -63.66
N LYS A 279 34.86 -13.03 -64.47
CA LYS A 279 34.82 -12.17 -65.67
C LYS A 279 33.51 -11.56 -66.23
N GLY A 280 33.69 -10.35 -66.78
CA GLY A 280 33.39 -10.12 -68.20
C GLY A 280 32.54 -8.89 -68.56
N GLN A 281 33.22 -7.76 -68.85
CA GLN A 281 33.14 -7.02 -70.12
C GLN A 281 31.74 -6.70 -70.72
N GLY A 282 31.46 -5.41 -70.95
CA GLY A 282 30.50 -5.00 -71.97
C GLY A 282 29.68 -3.75 -71.66
N ASP A 283 30.24 -2.60 -72.00
CA ASP A 283 29.64 -1.53 -72.81
C ASP A 283 28.16 -1.12 -72.69
N SER A 284 28.01 0.20 -72.79
CA SER A 284 26.94 0.94 -73.46
C SER A 284 25.65 1.31 -72.70
N ASN A 285 25.47 2.63 -72.68
CA ASN A 285 24.26 3.35 -73.10
C ASN A 285 23.09 3.53 -72.11
N LYS A 286 22.93 4.82 -71.76
CA LYS A 286 21.85 5.69 -72.27
C LYS A 286 20.58 5.81 -71.43
N ALA A 287 20.22 7.10 -71.29
CA ALA A 287 18.89 7.67 -71.10
C ALA A 287 18.27 7.54 -69.70
N MET A 288 18.07 8.62 -68.94
CA MET A 288 17.20 9.80 -69.17
C MET A 288 15.83 9.60 -68.51
N SER A 289 15.45 10.60 -67.71
CA SER A 289 14.06 11.05 -67.50
C SER A 289 13.20 10.18 -66.56
N GLN A 290 12.35 10.68 -65.65
CA GLN A 290 11.90 12.01 -65.24
C GLN A 290 10.89 11.82 -64.07
N TYR A 291 10.84 12.81 -63.15
CA TYR A 291 9.66 13.36 -62.44
C TYR A 291 8.82 12.51 -61.45
N PRO A 292 7.92 13.15 -60.66
CA PRO A 292 8.12 14.33 -59.80
C PRO A 292 7.50 14.16 -58.38
N SER A 293 7.94 15.01 -57.46
CA SER A 293 7.19 15.36 -56.26
C SER A 293 6.01 16.27 -56.61
N LYS A 294 4.83 15.93 -56.09
CA LYS A 294 3.94 16.85 -55.36
C LYS A 294 3.23 16.07 -54.27
#